data_AF-A0A453SSQ0-F1
#
_entry.id   AF-A0A453SSQ0-F1
#
_cell.length_a   1.000
_cell.length_b   1.000
_cell.length_c   1.000
_cell.angle_alpha   90.00
_cell.angle_beta   90.00
_cell.angle_gamma   90.00
#
_symmetry.space_group_name_H-M   'P 1'
#
loop_
_entity.id
_entity.type
_entity.pdbx_description
1 polymer ?
#
loop_
_entity_poly.entity_id
_entity_poly.type
_entity_poly.pdbx_seq_one_letter_code
_entity_poly.pdbx_strand_id
1 'polypeptide(L)'
;SIVFRGRSMFRLREELAGRLAVGALALANLGVDDIVMCLPTRDGRLFPLLVDLPNSRRCLHIAITITDTLAHAALRFADVDAE
;
A
#
# COMPACT_ATOMS: atom_id res chain seq x y z
N SER A 1 -4.95 -3.38 13.15
CA SER A 1 -5.82 -3.37 11.96
C SER A 1 -6.49 -2.01 11.84
N ILE A 2 -6.74 -1.52 10.63
CA ILE A 2 -7.48 -0.27 10.39
C ILE A 2 -8.86 -0.57 9.82
N VAL A 3 -9.83 0.31 10.08
CA VAL A 3 -11.18 0.23 9.49
C VAL A 3 -11.38 1.45 8.59
N PHE A 4 -11.51 1.22 7.29
CA PHE A 4 -11.84 2.24 6.30
C PHE A 4 -13.19 1.92 5.68
N ARG A 5 -14.13 2.88 5.71
CA ARG A 5 -15.52 2.69 5.23
C ARG A 5 -15.77 3.25 3.83
N GLY A 6 -14.74 3.76 3.16
CA GLY A 6 -14.81 4.29 1.80
C GLY A 6 -14.39 3.28 0.73
N ARG A 7 -14.48 3.70 -0.53
CA ARG A 7 -13.92 2.97 -1.67
C ARG A 7 -12.77 3.71 -2.36
N SER A 8 -12.65 5.01 -2.14
CA SER A 8 -11.62 5.83 -2.77
C SER A 8 -10.24 5.39 -2.30
N MET A 9 -9.43 4.94 -3.25
CA MET A 9 -8.05 4.55 -3.03
C MET A 9 -7.22 5.76 -2.56
N PHE A 10 -7.45 6.93 -3.18
CA PHE A 10 -6.82 8.19 -2.79
C PHE A 10 -7.11 8.57 -1.32
N ARG A 11 -8.39 8.54 -0.90
CA ARG A 11 -8.76 8.82 0.50
C ARG A 11 -8.21 7.78 1.48
N LEU A 12 -8.09 6.52 1.06
CA LEU A 12 -7.45 5.50 1.89
C LEU A 12 -5.95 5.82 2.09
N ARG A 13 -5.25 6.28 1.05
CA ARG A 13 -3.83 6.70 1.17
C ARG A 13 -3.68 7.92 2.07
N GLU A 14 -4.55 8.92 1.96
CA GLU A 14 -4.55 10.09 2.87
C GLU A 14 -4.73 9.69 4.34
N GLU A 15 -5.72 8.85 4.62
CA GLU A 15 -5.98 8.33 5.97
C GLU A 15 -4.77 7.54 6.50
N LEU A 16 -4.13 6.74 5.65
CA LEU A 16 -2.93 5.99 6.00
C LEU A 16 -1.73 6.91 6.28
N ALA A 17 -1.48 7.91 5.43
CA ALA A 17 -0.40 8.88 5.62
C ALA A 17 -0.53 9.60 6.96
N GLY A 18 -1.73 10.11 7.27
CA GLY A 18 -2.00 10.75 8.55
C GLY A 18 -1.76 9.82 9.74
N ARG A 19 -2.19 8.55 9.66
CA ARG A 19 -1.98 7.57 10.74
C ARG A 19 -0.52 7.17 10.91
N LEU A 20 0.22 6.99 9.82
CA LEU A 20 1.63 6.60 9.85
C LEU A 20 2.51 7.75 10.38
N ALA A 21 2.23 8.99 9.98
CA ALA A 21 2.94 10.17 10.47
C ALA A 21 2.79 10.36 11.99
N VAL A 22 1.62 10.04 12.54
CA VAL A 22 1.37 10.09 13.99
C VAL A 22 2.02 8.91 14.74
N GLY A 23 2.08 7.73 14.10
CA GLY A 23 2.51 6.49 14.75
C GLY A 23 4.01 6.24 14.77
N ALA A 24 4.80 6.85 13.89
CA ALA A 24 6.23 6.63 13.79
C ALA A 24 6.98 7.91 13.38
N LEU A 25 7.91 8.37 14.23
CA LEU A 25 8.71 9.58 13.97
C LEU A 25 9.50 9.48 12.65
N ALA A 26 9.95 8.28 12.29
CA ALA A 26 10.65 8.00 11.03
C ALA A 26 9.77 8.16 9.78
N LEU A 27 8.44 8.22 9.94
CA LEU A 27 7.45 8.37 8.87
C LEU A 27 6.73 9.73 8.93
N ALA A 28 7.21 10.68 9.74
CA ALA A 28 6.54 11.96 9.97
C ALA A 28 6.41 12.82 8.70
N ASN A 29 7.30 12.62 7.71
CA ASN A 29 7.30 13.36 6.44
C ASN A 29 6.66 12.58 5.28
N LEU A 30 5.98 11.47 5.56
CA LEU A 30 5.39 10.62 4.52
C LEU A 30 4.17 11.30 3.90
N GLY A 31 4.24 11.61 2.61
CA GLY A 31 3.12 12.11 1.82
C GLY A 31 2.20 11.00 1.32
N VAL A 32 1.07 11.42 0.73
CA VAL A 32 0.12 10.50 0.07
C VAL A 32 0.78 9.76 -1.10
N ASP A 33 1.67 10.44 -1.82
CA ASP A 33 2.37 9.92 -2.99
C ASP A 33 3.51 8.94 -2.63
N ASP A 34 3.96 8.98 -1.37
CA ASP A 34 4.98 8.06 -0.86
C ASP A 34 4.41 6.69 -0.49
N ILE A 35 3.08 6.57 -0.41
CA ILE A 35 2.38 5.34 -0.04
C ILE A 35 1.95 4.58 -1.28
N VAL A 36 2.59 3.43 -1.50
CA VAL A 36 2.13 2.42 -2.44
C VAL A 36 1.36 1.35 -1.68
N MET A 37 0.12 1.12 -2.11
CA MET A 37 -0.73 0.07 -1.56
C MET A 37 -0.74 -1.12 -2.51
N CYS A 38 -0.52 -2.32 -2.00
CA CYS A 38 -0.45 -3.55 -2.78
C CYS A 38 -1.40 -4.61 -2.25
N LEU A 39 -1.93 -5.43 -3.16
CA LEU A 39 -2.61 -6.68 -2.82
C LEU A 39 -1.58 -7.82 -2.82
N PRO A 40 -1.45 -8.56 -1.71
CA PRO A 40 -0.67 -9.78 -1.70
C PRO A 40 -1.41 -10.87 -2.45
N THR A 41 -0.69 -11.57 -3.32
CA THR A 41 -1.18 -12.77 -4.00
C THR A 41 -0.69 -14.03 -3.27
N ARG A 42 -1.27 -15.18 -3.62
CA ARG A 42 -0.99 -16.46 -2.92
C ARG A 42 0.46 -16.93 -3.06
N ASP A 43 1.12 -16.52 -4.13
CA ASP A 43 2.52 -16.78 -4.45
C ASP A 43 3.48 -15.77 -3.78
N GLY A 44 2.99 -14.90 -2.89
CA GLY A 44 3.80 -13.91 -2.19
C GLY A 44 4.14 -12.67 -3.02
N ARG A 45 3.68 -12.60 -4.27
CA ARG A 45 3.85 -11.40 -5.10
C ARG A 45 2.96 -10.28 -4.60
N LEU A 46 3.40 -9.05 -4.85
CA LEU A 46 2.68 -7.84 -4.49
C LEU A 46 2.23 -7.15 -5.78
N PHE A 47 0.92 -6.96 -5.91
CA PHE A 47 0.34 -6.24 -7.04
C PHE A 47 -0.12 -4.85 -6.61
N PRO A 48 0.35 -3.77 -7.26
CA PRO A 48 -0.05 -2.43 -6.88
C PRO A 48 -1.56 -2.23 -7.09
N LEU A 49 -2.22 -1.68 -6.08
CA LEU A 49 -3.62 -1.31 -6.14
C LEU A 49 -3.74 0.07 -6.81
N LEU A 50 -4.17 0.04 -8.07
CA LEU A 50 -4.32 1.23 -8.92
C LEU A 50 -5.76 1.74 -9.02
N VAL A 51 -6.72 0.96 -8.54
CA VAL A 51 -8.15 1.26 -8.65
C VAL A 51 -8.78 1.38 -7.26
N ASP A 52 -9.95 2.01 -7.22
CA ASP A 52 -10.78 2.08 -6.02
C ASP A 52 -11.15 0.69 -5.49
N LEU A 53 -11.32 0.60 -4.17
CA LEU A 53 -11.63 -0.66 -3.49
C LEU A 53 -12.97 -1.20 -3.99
N PRO A 54 -13.06 -2.53 -4.19
CA PRO A 54 -14.29 -3.16 -4.62
C PRO A 54 -15.39 -2.93 -3.56
N ASN A 55 -16.63 -2.84 -4.03
CA ASN A 55 -17.79 -2.75 -3.14
C ASN A 55 -18.09 -4.11 -2.50
N SER A 56 -17.21 -4.55 -1.60
CA SER A 56 -17.30 -5.82 -0.90
C SER A 56 -17.26 -5.59 0.61
N ARG A 57 -18.01 -6.40 1.36
CA ARG A 57 -17.91 -6.44 2.83
C ARG A 57 -16.78 -7.36 3.32
N ARG A 58 -15.91 -7.82 2.42
CA ARG A 58 -14.80 -8.70 2.77
C ARG A 58 -13.62 -7.88 3.26
N CYS A 59 -12.90 -8.39 4.25
CA CYS A 59 -11.63 -7.81 4.66
C CYS A 59 -10.62 -7.96 3.53
N LEU A 60 -9.95 -6.86 3.17
CA LEU A 60 -8.84 -6.84 2.24
C LEU A 60 -7.54 -6.74 3.02
N HIS A 61 -6.62 -7.64 2.75
CA HIS A 61 -5.24 -7.50 3.22
C HIS A 61 -4.51 -6.62 2.22
N ILE A 62 -4.05 -5.46 2.67
CA ILE A 62 -3.30 -4.50 1.87
C ILE A 62 -1.91 -4.41 2.47
N ALA A 63 -0.90 -4.74 1.69
CA ALA A 63 0.49 -4.48 2.02
C ALA A 63 0.80 -3.02 1.69
N ILE A 64 1.52 -2.34 2.59
CA ILE A 64 1.95 -0.96 2.38
C ILE A 64 3.45 -0.99 2.09
N THR A 65 3.84 -0.33 1.01
CA THR A 65 5.22 -0.13 0.60
C THR A 65 5.46 1.37 0.46
N ILE A 66 6.62 1.83 0.90
CA ILE A 66 7.00 3.24 0.83
C ILE A 66 7.90 3.45 -0.38
N THR A 67 7.67 4.52 -1.14
CA THR A 67 8.54 4.93 -2.26
C THR A 67 10.01 5.00 -1.83
N ASP A 68 10.92 4.81 -2.79
CA ASP A 68 12.37 4.85 -2.57
C ASP A 68 12.93 3.85 -1.55
N THR A 69 12.12 2.90 -1.08
CA THR A 69 12.59 1.74 -0.33
C THR A 69 12.98 0.58 -1.25
N LEU A 70 13.85 -0.31 -0.77
CA LEU A 70 14.19 -1.55 -1.49
C LEU A 70 12.94 -2.40 -1.79
N ALA A 71 11.97 -2.40 -0.87
CA ALA A 71 10.70 -3.09 -1.08
C ALA A 71 9.89 -2.49 -2.25
N HIS A 72 9.92 -1.16 -2.43
CA HIS A 72 9.28 -0.51 -3.58
C HIS A 72 10.03 -0.76 -4.89
N ALA A 73 11.36 -0.80 -4.86
CA ALA A 73 12.15 -1.16 -6.05
C ALA A 73 11.78 -2.57 -6.56
N ALA A 74 11.58 -3.53 -5.64
CA ALA A 74 11.14 -4.89 -5.97
C ALA A 74 9.73 -4.98 -6.59
N LEU A 75 8.87 -3.96 -6.43
CA LEU A 75 7.58 -3.89 -7.13
C LEU A 75 7.72 -3.51 -8.61
N ARG A 76 8.75 -2.72 -8.96
CA ARG A 76 8.95 -2.21 -10.33
C ARG A 76 9.57 -3.26 -11.24
N PHE A 77 10.44 -4.09 -10.68
CA PHE A 77 11.10 -5.18 -11.39
C PHE A 77 10.48 -6.48 -10.89
N ALA A 78 9.39 -6.91 -11.53
CA ALA A 78 8.89 -8.26 -11.32
C ALA A 78 10.00 -9.22 -11.72
N ASP A 79 10.66 -9.80 -10.71
CA ASP A 79 11.73 -10.81 -10.77
C ASP A 79 12.11 -11.23 -12.21
N VAL A 80 13.00 -10.45 -12.82
CA VAL A 80 13.47 -10.67 -14.19
C VAL A 80 14.50 -11.83 -14.21
N ASP A 81 14.92 -12.29 -13.03
CA ASP A 81 15.94 -13.32 -12.80
C ASP A 81 15.36 -14.63 -12.25
N ALA A 82 14.04 -14.85 -12.37
CA ALA A 82 13.45 -16.15 -12.10
C ALA A 82 13.88 -17.16 -13.18
N GLU A 83 15.01 -17.84 -12.94
CA GLU A 83 15.45 -19.03 -13.71
C GLU A 83 14.53 -20.24 -13.49
#